data_AF-A0A949M0M8-F1
#
_entry.id   AF-A0A949M0M8-F1
#
_cell.length_a   1.000
_cell.length_b   1.000
_cell.length_c   1.000
_cell.angle_alpha   90.00
_cell.angle_beta   90.00
_cell.angle_gamma   90.00
#
_symmetry.space_group_name_H-M   'P 1'
#
loop_
_entity.id
_entity.type
_entity.pdbx_description
1 polymer ?
#
loop_
_entity_poly.entity_id
_entity_poly.type
_entity_poly.pdbx_seq_one_letter_code
_entity_poly.pdbx_strand_id
1 'polypeptide(L)'
;MTRTAFIPALALVAAMFAAGCSSLPSAGSEPAQVASIDPKVKFKDGDRYLGDLARALNMPRETVCKELGRYDCFSDAFRIVLGGVEAPNLTVHTPLEEAALTAPIALDRAALHVCTSRVRMDREDPANAVLYRASASGRPDKAWMETTSNELYGVLLNRDPTKAERARLVGFYKDVATEQGKPNPDAASDWVTLSCFALASSLESIFY
;
A
#
# COMPACT_ATOMS: atom_id res chain seq x y z
N MET A 1 -54.49 -11.15 -17.23
CA MET A 1 -55.39 -10.88 -16.09
C MET A 1 -55.62 -12.16 -15.31
N THR A 2 -54.83 -12.45 -14.28
CA THR A 2 -55.20 -13.43 -13.24
C THR A 2 -54.23 -13.38 -12.05
N ARG A 3 -54.77 -12.92 -10.92
CA ARG A 3 -54.54 -13.33 -9.52
C ARG A 3 -53.15 -13.16 -8.86
N THR A 4 -53.11 -12.10 -8.06
CA THR A 4 -52.59 -12.01 -6.69
C THR A 4 -52.48 -13.32 -5.89
N ALA A 5 -51.38 -13.50 -5.17
CA ALA A 5 -51.32 -14.27 -3.93
C ALA A 5 -50.30 -13.65 -2.94
N PHE A 6 -50.85 -13.16 -1.83
CA PHE A 6 -50.20 -12.81 -0.58
C PHE A 6 -49.56 -14.06 0.06
N ILE A 7 -48.34 -13.97 0.61
CA ILE A 7 -47.79 -14.92 1.59
C ILE A 7 -47.12 -14.12 2.73
N PRO A 8 -47.37 -14.48 4.01
CA PRO A 8 -47.21 -13.60 5.16
C PRO A 8 -45.81 -13.61 5.77
N ALA A 9 -45.58 -12.59 6.60
CA ALA A 9 -44.49 -12.46 7.56
C ALA A 9 -44.43 -13.67 8.52
N LEU A 10 -43.22 -14.16 8.81
CA LEU A 10 -42.97 -14.98 9.99
C LEU A 10 -41.55 -14.80 10.53
N ALA A 11 -41.50 -14.58 11.84
CA ALA A 11 -40.49 -15.01 12.80
C ALA A 11 -39.09 -14.36 12.78
N LEU A 12 -39.00 -13.31 13.60
CA LEU A 12 -37.96 -13.02 14.60
C LEU A 12 -37.07 -14.25 14.94
N VAL A 13 -35.78 -14.20 14.60
CA VAL A 13 -34.73 -14.99 15.25
C VAL A 13 -33.69 -14.02 15.81
N ALA A 14 -33.88 -13.65 17.07
CA ALA A 14 -32.86 -12.98 17.87
C ALA A 14 -31.82 -14.04 18.29
N ALA A 15 -30.79 -14.23 17.48
CA ALA A 15 -29.63 -15.02 17.87
C ALA A 15 -28.78 -14.21 18.85
N MET A 16 -28.73 -14.68 20.10
CA MET A 16 -27.82 -14.23 21.14
C MET A 16 -26.36 -14.32 20.65
N PHE A 17 -25.76 -13.18 20.31
CA PHE A 17 -24.31 -13.06 20.25
C PHE A 17 -23.78 -12.94 21.68
N ALA A 18 -23.59 -14.10 22.33
CA ALA A 18 -22.71 -14.20 23.48
C ALA A 18 -21.28 -13.98 22.97
N ALA A 19 -20.82 -12.73 23.06
CA ALA A 19 -19.45 -12.35 22.81
C ALA A 19 -18.54 -13.03 23.85
N GLY A 20 -18.09 -14.24 23.53
CA GLY A 20 -16.94 -14.84 24.18
C GLY A 20 -15.71 -14.02 23.86
N CYS A 21 -15.31 -13.15 24.79
CA CYS A 21 -13.93 -12.67 24.86
C CYS A 21 -13.03 -13.87 25.17
N SER A 22 -12.72 -14.67 24.15
CA SER A 22 -11.60 -15.58 24.21
C SER A 22 -10.34 -14.74 24.32
N SER A 23 -9.72 -14.81 25.49
CA SER A 23 -8.40 -14.28 25.80
C SER A 23 -7.43 -14.64 24.67
N LEU A 24 -7.03 -13.62 23.91
CA LEU A 24 -6.00 -13.77 22.91
C LEU A 24 -4.73 -14.31 23.59
N PRO A 25 -4.05 -15.29 22.99
CA PRO A 25 -2.78 -15.78 23.52
C PRO A 25 -1.80 -14.63 23.66
N SER A 26 -1.25 -14.48 24.86
CA SER A 26 -0.22 -13.48 25.20
C SER A 26 0.94 -13.62 24.22
N ALA A 27 1.05 -12.66 23.29
CA ALA A 27 2.17 -12.58 22.37
C ALA A 27 3.46 -12.48 23.22
N GLY A 28 4.36 -13.44 23.05
CA GLY A 28 5.66 -13.43 23.73
C GLY A 28 6.32 -12.07 23.58
N SER A 29 6.93 -11.58 24.66
CA SER A 29 7.49 -10.23 24.78
C SER A 29 8.36 -9.88 23.58
N GLU A 30 7.78 -9.16 22.62
CA GLU A 30 8.54 -8.49 21.58
C GLU A 30 9.41 -7.41 22.24
N PRO A 31 10.61 -7.13 21.69
CA PRO A 31 11.43 -6.05 22.20
C PRO A 31 10.60 -4.76 22.22
N ALA A 32 10.61 -4.05 23.36
CA ALA A 32 9.85 -2.83 23.52
C ALA A 32 10.27 -1.83 22.43
N GLN A 33 9.31 -1.41 21.60
CA GLN A 33 9.54 -0.37 20.62
C GLN A 33 9.95 0.91 21.35
N VAL A 34 11.06 1.51 20.94
CA VAL A 34 11.55 2.76 21.54
C VAL A 34 10.58 3.87 21.12
N ALA A 35 9.90 4.48 22.10
CA ALA A 35 9.01 5.60 21.84
C ALA A 35 9.82 6.81 21.33
N SER A 36 9.25 7.56 20.38
CA SER A 36 9.86 8.81 19.90
C SER A 36 10.00 9.82 21.05
N ILE A 37 11.15 10.50 21.10
CA ILE A 37 11.43 11.58 22.07
C ILE A 37 10.55 12.80 21.77
N ASP A 38 10.16 13.00 20.50
CA ASP A 38 9.18 14.00 20.07
C ASP A 38 8.00 13.31 19.38
N PRO A 39 6.81 13.25 20.00
CA PRO A 39 5.64 12.58 19.44
C PRO A 39 4.91 13.42 18.37
N LYS A 40 5.51 14.52 17.88
CA LYS A 40 4.91 15.36 16.83
C LYS A 40 5.04 14.70 15.47
N VAL A 41 4.03 13.90 15.16
CA VAL A 41 3.82 13.29 13.84
C VAL A 41 3.47 14.38 12.83
N LYS A 42 4.27 14.52 11.78
CA LYS A 42 4.05 15.47 10.67
C LYS A 42 3.83 14.74 9.36
N PHE A 43 2.86 15.20 8.60
CA PHE A 43 2.62 14.68 7.26
C PHE A 43 3.77 15.10 6.35
N LYS A 44 4.33 14.15 5.58
CA LYS A 44 5.34 14.47 4.56
C LYS A 44 4.67 15.26 3.44
N ASP A 45 5.26 16.38 3.05
CA ASP A 45 4.94 16.96 1.76
C ASP A 45 5.31 15.96 0.64
N GLY A 46 4.73 16.14 -0.54
CA GLY A 46 4.92 15.17 -1.61
C GLY A 46 6.32 15.17 -2.20
N ASP A 47 7.05 16.28 -2.19
CA ASP A 47 8.43 16.28 -2.67
C ASP A 47 9.32 15.44 -1.76
N ARG A 48 9.13 15.56 -0.45
CA ARG A 48 9.78 14.72 0.54
C ARG A 48 9.36 13.27 0.41
N TYR A 49 8.06 12.99 0.30
CA TYR A 49 7.56 11.62 0.16
C TYR A 49 8.10 10.93 -1.10
N LEU A 50 8.02 11.60 -2.25
CA LEU A 50 8.54 11.07 -3.52
C LEU A 50 10.06 10.96 -3.51
N GLY A 51 10.77 11.87 -2.83
CA GLY A 51 12.21 11.79 -2.62
C GLY A 51 12.62 10.60 -1.75
N ASP A 52 11.87 10.31 -0.68
CA ASP A 52 12.07 9.14 0.17
C ASP A 52 11.83 7.84 -0.62
N LEU A 53 10.74 7.75 -1.40
CA LEU A 53 10.46 6.61 -2.27
C LEU A 53 11.53 6.41 -3.35
N ALA A 54 11.96 7.50 -4.02
CA ALA A 54 13.03 7.48 -5.01
C ALA A 54 14.31 6.85 -4.43
N ARG A 55 14.71 7.33 -3.24
CA ARG A 55 15.91 6.86 -2.56
C ARG A 55 15.76 5.41 -2.09
N ALA A 56 14.67 5.08 -1.42
CA ALA A 56 14.40 3.73 -0.91
C ALA A 56 14.43 2.70 -2.04
N LEU A 57 13.75 3.00 -3.14
CA LEU A 57 13.62 2.07 -4.27
C LEU A 57 14.76 2.19 -5.28
N ASN A 58 15.78 3.00 -5.00
CA ASN A 58 16.92 3.25 -5.89
C ASN A 58 16.45 3.60 -7.32
N MET A 59 15.55 4.57 -7.43
CA MET A 59 14.98 5.08 -8.68
C MET A 59 15.28 6.59 -8.82
N PRO A 60 15.53 7.10 -10.05
CA PRO A 60 15.65 8.53 -10.27
C PRO A 60 14.33 9.25 -9.93
N ARG A 61 14.40 10.37 -9.20
CA ARG A 61 13.22 11.12 -8.71
C ARG A 61 12.28 11.55 -9.83
N GLU A 62 12.82 11.80 -11.00
CA GLU A 62 12.10 12.23 -12.20
C GLU A 62 11.25 11.10 -12.81
N THR A 63 11.57 9.85 -12.49
CA THR A 63 10.86 8.65 -12.97
C THR A 63 9.81 8.14 -12.00
N VAL A 64 9.84 8.62 -10.74
CA VAL A 64 8.94 8.14 -9.67
C VAL A 64 7.49 8.51 -9.95
N CYS A 65 7.22 9.70 -10.47
CA CYS A 65 5.85 10.03 -10.84
C CYS A 65 5.82 11.11 -11.93
N LYS A 66 5.35 10.70 -13.12
CA LYS A 66 5.06 11.60 -14.24
C LYS A 66 3.64 11.39 -14.74
N GLU A 67 2.77 12.35 -14.52
CA GLU A 67 1.44 12.34 -15.13
C GLU A 67 1.58 12.65 -16.63
N LEU A 68 0.94 11.81 -17.45
CA LEU A 68 1.02 11.83 -18.92
C LEU A 68 2.46 11.79 -19.47
N GLY A 69 3.41 11.25 -18.70
CA GLY A 69 4.81 11.12 -19.08
C GLY A 69 5.59 12.45 -19.13
N ARG A 70 5.01 13.57 -18.70
CA ARG A 70 5.65 14.90 -18.83
C ARG A 70 5.56 15.77 -17.58
N TYR A 71 4.44 15.76 -16.87
CA TYR A 71 4.19 16.64 -15.72
C TYR A 71 4.63 15.96 -14.43
N ASP A 72 5.28 16.66 -13.51
CA ASP A 72 5.52 16.08 -12.19
C ASP A 72 4.19 15.97 -11.45
N CYS A 73 3.92 14.79 -10.91
CA CYS A 73 2.63 14.51 -10.30
C CYS A 73 2.34 15.47 -9.14
N PHE A 74 3.33 15.83 -8.33
CA PHE A 74 3.08 16.57 -7.09
C PHE A 74 3.23 18.08 -7.27
N SER A 75 4.20 18.53 -8.06
CA SER A 75 4.37 19.97 -8.31
C SER A 75 3.30 20.54 -9.24
N ASP A 76 2.84 19.72 -10.20
CA ASP A 76 1.97 20.18 -11.29
C ASP A 76 0.57 19.56 -11.19
N ALA A 77 0.47 18.23 -11.29
CA ALA A 77 -0.81 17.56 -11.57
C ALA A 77 -1.76 17.49 -10.36
N PHE A 78 -1.27 17.10 -9.19
CA PHE A 78 -2.07 16.90 -7.98
C PHE A 78 -2.49 18.21 -7.30
N ARG A 79 -1.94 19.34 -7.73
CA ARG A 79 -2.38 20.66 -7.31
C ARG A 79 -3.52 21.22 -8.17
N ILE A 80 -3.85 20.57 -9.28
CA ILE A 80 -4.98 20.94 -10.13
C ILE A 80 -6.22 20.22 -9.63
N VAL A 81 -7.13 20.97 -8.99
CA VAL A 81 -8.40 20.45 -8.48
C VAL A 81 -9.45 20.51 -9.58
N LEU A 82 -9.83 19.34 -10.13
CA LEU A 82 -10.79 19.24 -11.23
C LEU A 82 -12.28 19.28 -10.79
N GLY A 83 -12.57 19.61 -9.53
CA GLY A 83 -13.95 19.71 -9.04
C GLY A 83 -14.10 20.51 -7.74
N GLY A 84 -15.22 21.23 -7.58
CA GLY A 84 -15.58 21.92 -6.34
C GLY A 84 -15.03 23.35 -6.18
N VAL A 85 -14.26 23.86 -7.14
CA VAL A 85 -13.90 25.28 -7.21
C VAL A 85 -14.85 26.02 -8.14
N GLU A 86 -15.31 27.21 -7.74
CA GLU A 86 -16.11 28.11 -8.58
C GLU A 86 -15.33 28.41 -9.87
N ALA A 87 -15.70 27.74 -10.96
CA ALA A 87 -15.12 27.91 -12.29
C ALA A 87 -15.00 29.36 -12.80
N PRO A 88 -15.82 30.35 -12.36
CA PRO A 88 -15.62 31.74 -12.79
C PRO A 88 -14.48 32.47 -12.06
N ASN A 89 -14.14 32.07 -10.83
CA ASN A 89 -13.25 32.85 -9.95
C ASN A 89 -11.87 32.20 -9.75
N LEU A 90 -11.79 30.87 -9.85
CA LEU A 90 -10.53 30.12 -9.79
C LEU A 90 -10.28 29.52 -11.16
N THR A 91 -9.33 30.11 -11.90
CA THR A 91 -8.86 29.57 -13.17
C THR A 91 -8.43 28.12 -12.95
N VAL A 92 -9.11 27.16 -13.60
CA VAL A 92 -8.89 25.70 -13.48
C VAL A 92 -7.44 25.28 -13.74
N HIS A 93 -6.63 26.18 -14.28
CA HIS A 93 -5.23 25.96 -14.65
C HIS A 93 -4.20 26.40 -13.60
N THR A 94 -4.62 27.05 -12.50
CA THR A 94 -3.67 27.51 -11.47
C THR A 94 -3.59 26.49 -10.32
N PRO A 95 -2.41 25.91 -10.05
CA PRO A 95 -2.17 25.07 -8.87
C PRO A 95 -2.57 25.77 -7.56
N LEU A 96 -3.20 25.04 -6.63
CA LEU A 96 -3.40 25.55 -5.27
C LEU A 96 -2.05 25.69 -4.53
N GLU A 97 -1.93 26.71 -3.70
CA GLU A 97 -0.75 26.91 -2.83
C GLU A 97 -0.64 25.81 -1.77
N GLU A 98 -1.77 25.33 -1.26
CA GLU A 98 -1.86 24.23 -0.30
C GLU A 98 -2.37 22.94 -0.95
N ALA A 99 -1.82 21.79 -0.54
CA ALA A 99 -2.18 20.49 -1.08
C ALA A 99 -3.67 20.20 -0.86
N ALA A 100 -4.38 19.87 -1.94
CA ALA A 100 -5.82 19.61 -1.89
C ALA A 100 -6.18 18.39 -1.02
N LEU A 101 -7.44 18.33 -0.56
CA LEU A 101 -8.05 17.20 0.17
C LEU A 101 -7.91 15.84 -0.57
N THR A 102 -7.53 15.85 -1.84
CA THR A 102 -7.22 14.66 -2.66
C THR A 102 -5.80 14.11 -2.44
N ALA A 103 -5.00 14.67 -1.53
CA ALA A 103 -3.64 14.22 -1.26
C ALA A 103 -3.53 12.70 -0.92
N PRO A 104 -4.45 12.06 -0.16
CA PRO A 104 -4.30 10.64 0.15
C PRO A 104 -4.38 9.72 -1.08
N ILE A 105 -5.37 9.93 -1.97
CA ILE A 105 -5.49 9.12 -3.20
C ILE A 105 -4.31 9.37 -4.15
N ALA A 106 -3.77 10.58 -4.15
CA ALA A 106 -2.61 10.95 -4.94
C ALA A 106 -1.34 10.21 -4.46
N LEU A 107 -1.16 10.09 -3.13
CA LEU A 107 -0.09 9.29 -2.53
C LEU A 107 -0.24 7.80 -2.87
N ASP A 108 -1.45 7.25 -2.75
CA ASP A 108 -1.71 5.84 -3.06
C ASP A 108 -1.38 5.52 -4.53
N ARG A 109 -1.78 6.41 -5.45
CA ARG A 109 -1.45 6.27 -6.87
C ARG A 109 0.05 6.31 -7.11
N ALA A 110 0.77 7.23 -6.48
CA ALA A 110 2.22 7.31 -6.57
C ALA A 110 2.90 6.05 -6.02
N ALA A 111 2.50 5.60 -4.82
CA ALA A 111 3.02 4.40 -4.19
C ALA A 111 2.83 3.17 -5.10
N LEU A 112 1.60 2.95 -5.59
CA LEU A 112 1.30 1.81 -6.46
C LEU A 112 2.09 1.86 -7.77
N HIS A 113 2.20 3.04 -8.39
CA HIS A 113 2.94 3.22 -9.63
C HIS A 113 4.43 2.90 -9.46
N VAL A 114 5.06 3.40 -8.39
CA VAL A 114 6.50 3.21 -8.16
C VAL A 114 6.80 1.76 -7.78
N CYS A 115 5.98 1.16 -6.92
CA CYS A 115 6.12 -0.26 -6.56
C CYS A 115 5.99 -1.17 -7.79
N THR A 116 4.99 -0.91 -8.65
CA THR A 116 4.81 -1.67 -9.90
C THR A 116 6.00 -1.49 -10.83
N SER A 117 6.46 -0.25 -11.01
CA SER A 117 7.59 0.07 -11.87
C SER A 117 8.88 -0.58 -11.38
N ARG A 118 9.12 -0.58 -10.07
CA ARG A 118 10.32 -1.18 -9.49
C ARG A 118 10.33 -2.70 -9.61
N VAL A 119 9.21 -3.37 -9.33
CA VAL A 119 9.11 -4.83 -9.48
C VAL A 119 9.33 -5.23 -10.93
N ARG A 120 8.83 -4.46 -11.90
CA ARG A 120 9.15 -4.68 -13.32
C ARG A 120 10.64 -4.54 -13.61
N MET A 121 11.28 -3.46 -13.14
CA MET A 121 12.73 -3.26 -13.31
C MET A 121 13.55 -4.41 -12.72
N ASP A 122 13.17 -4.89 -11.53
CA ASP A 122 13.84 -6.03 -10.87
C ASP A 122 13.69 -7.34 -11.65
N ARG A 123 12.55 -7.54 -12.33
CA ARG A 123 12.36 -8.70 -13.23
C ARG A 123 13.21 -8.60 -14.49
N GLU A 124 13.40 -7.39 -15.02
CA GLU A 124 14.22 -7.14 -16.22
C GLU A 124 15.72 -7.20 -15.92
N ASP A 125 16.15 -6.82 -14.71
CA ASP A 125 17.52 -6.90 -14.22
C ASP A 125 17.62 -7.54 -12.82
N PRO A 126 17.53 -8.89 -12.73
CA PRO A 126 17.56 -9.59 -11.45
C PRO A 126 18.86 -9.42 -10.66
N ALA A 127 19.97 -9.08 -11.33
CA ALA A 127 21.27 -8.89 -10.68
C ALA A 127 21.29 -7.63 -9.80
N ASN A 128 20.51 -6.61 -10.17
CA ASN A 128 20.39 -5.35 -9.43
C ASN A 128 19.01 -5.19 -8.76
N ALA A 129 18.32 -6.31 -8.51
CA ALA A 129 16.97 -6.30 -7.92
C ALA A 129 16.96 -5.75 -6.49
N VAL A 130 16.05 -4.80 -6.24
CA VAL A 130 15.88 -4.16 -4.91
C VAL A 130 14.74 -4.79 -4.12
N LEU A 131 13.57 -4.98 -4.73
CA LEU A 131 12.37 -5.55 -4.09
C LEU A 131 12.12 -7.01 -4.49
N TYR A 132 12.29 -7.33 -5.78
CA TYR A 132 11.91 -8.62 -6.35
C TYR A 132 13.15 -9.47 -6.66
N ARG A 133 13.72 -10.09 -5.62
CA ARG A 133 14.87 -11.00 -5.77
C ARG A 133 14.42 -12.42 -6.06
N ALA A 134 15.22 -13.16 -6.82
CA ALA A 134 14.93 -14.55 -7.14
C ALA A 134 14.94 -15.44 -5.88
N SER A 135 13.96 -16.34 -5.78
CA SER A 135 13.97 -17.39 -4.78
C SER A 135 15.04 -18.43 -5.10
N ALA A 136 15.77 -18.89 -4.08
CA ALA A 136 16.75 -19.97 -4.22
C ALA A 136 16.13 -21.27 -4.76
N SER A 137 14.84 -21.51 -4.48
CA SER A 137 14.11 -22.69 -4.97
C SER A 137 13.46 -22.48 -6.34
N GLY A 138 13.64 -21.31 -6.96
CA GLY A 138 13.01 -20.92 -8.22
C GLY A 138 11.50 -20.66 -8.12
N ARG A 139 10.92 -20.79 -6.92
CA ARG A 139 9.50 -20.54 -6.64
C ARG A 139 9.33 -19.78 -5.31
N PRO A 140 8.25 -18.98 -5.14
CA PRO A 140 7.95 -18.37 -3.86
C PRO A 140 7.69 -19.45 -2.80
N ASP A 141 8.59 -19.54 -1.82
CA ASP A 141 8.40 -20.36 -0.63
C ASP A 141 8.34 -19.48 0.61
N LYS A 142 8.05 -20.09 1.76
CA LYS A 142 7.89 -19.36 3.02
C LYS A 142 9.15 -18.59 3.40
N ALA A 143 10.33 -19.19 3.19
CA ALA A 143 11.59 -18.55 3.53
C ALA A 143 11.84 -17.33 2.65
N TRP A 144 11.59 -17.44 1.34
CA TRP A 144 11.66 -16.32 0.42
C TRP A 144 10.69 -15.19 0.79
N MET A 145 9.44 -15.51 1.14
CA MET A 145 8.46 -14.49 1.56
C MET A 145 8.87 -13.81 2.87
N GLU A 146 9.42 -14.54 3.84
CA GLU A 146 9.92 -13.98 5.09
C GLU A 146 11.11 -13.04 4.87
N THR A 147 12.09 -13.44 4.04
CA THR A 147 13.23 -12.59 3.66
C THR A 147 12.76 -11.34 2.91
N THR A 148 11.91 -11.50 1.90
CA THR A 148 11.39 -10.38 1.10
C THR A 148 10.59 -9.40 1.96
N SER A 149 9.82 -9.92 2.94
CA SER A 149 9.10 -9.08 3.90
C SER A 149 10.05 -8.23 4.76
N ASN A 150 11.15 -8.81 5.25
CA ASN A 150 12.15 -8.06 6.02
C ASN A 150 12.82 -6.98 5.15
N GLU A 151 13.18 -7.33 3.91
CA GLU A 151 13.78 -6.38 2.96
C GLU A 151 12.83 -5.23 2.63
N LEU A 152 11.55 -5.50 2.39
CA LEU A 152 10.54 -4.47 2.12
C LEU A 152 10.42 -3.46 3.28
N TYR A 153 10.35 -3.94 4.52
CA TYR A 153 10.32 -3.08 5.70
C TYR A 153 11.63 -2.31 5.89
N GLY A 154 12.78 -2.96 5.68
CA GLY A 154 14.09 -2.31 5.77
C GLY A 154 14.27 -1.21 4.73
N VAL A 155 13.79 -1.44 3.50
CA VAL A 155 13.87 -0.48 2.40
C VAL A 155 12.90 0.69 2.59
N LEU A 156 11.63 0.41 2.88
CA LEU A 156 10.57 1.44 2.88
C LEU A 156 10.41 2.17 4.21
N LEU A 157 10.62 1.47 5.33
CA LEU A 157 10.38 1.98 6.69
C LEU A 157 11.65 2.06 7.53
N ASN A 158 12.80 1.61 7.01
CA ASN A 158 14.10 1.62 7.71
C ASN A 158 14.07 0.93 9.08
N ARG A 159 13.33 -0.18 9.19
CA ARG A 159 13.26 -1.04 10.38
C ARG A 159 12.96 -2.48 10.02
N ASP A 160 13.12 -3.38 10.98
CA ASP A 160 12.65 -4.76 10.85
C ASP A 160 11.14 -4.86 11.15
N PRO A 161 10.42 -5.79 10.48
CA PRO A 161 9.04 -6.10 10.82
C PRO A 161 8.97 -6.95 12.10
N THR A 162 7.95 -6.66 12.91
CA THR A 162 7.53 -7.52 14.03
C THR A 162 7.16 -8.92 13.53
N LYS A 163 7.10 -9.90 14.44
CA LYS A 163 6.69 -11.27 14.07
C LYS A 163 5.27 -11.29 13.49
N ALA A 164 4.38 -10.46 14.05
CA ALA A 164 3.00 -10.34 13.61
C ALA A 164 2.88 -9.69 12.23
N GLU A 165 3.60 -8.61 11.97
CA GLU A 165 3.63 -7.94 10.65
C GLU A 165 4.13 -8.88 9.55
N ARG A 166 5.27 -9.54 9.77
CA ARG A 166 5.81 -10.51 8.80
C ARG A 166 4.84 -11.66 8.57
N ALA A 167 4.24 -12.22 9.62
CA ALA A 167 3.28 -13.30 9.48
C ALA A 167 2.03 -12.89 8.66
N ARG A 168 1.54 -11.65 8.82
CA ARG A 168 0.44 -11.11 8.01
C ARG A 168 0.83 -10.97 6.55
N LEU A 169 2.00 -10.40 6.27
CA LEU A 169 2.46 -10.18 4.90
C LEU A 169 2.72 -11.51 4.16
N VAL A 170 3.34 -12.49 4.83
CA VAL A 170 3.51 -13.85 4.31
C VAL A 170 2.15 -14.54 4.11
N GLY A 171 1.21 -14.36 5.05
CA GLY A 171 -0.13 -14.93 4.96
C GLY A 171 -0.93 -14.41 3.77
N PHE A 172 -0.80 -13.11 3.48
CA PHE A 172 -1.47 -12.42 2.36
C PHE A 172 -1.13 -13.01 0.99
N TYR A 173 0.03 -13.67 0.82
CA TYR A 173 0.37 -14.33 -0.45
C TYR A 173 -0.70 -15.31 -0.91
N LYS A 174 -1.40 -15.99 0.02
CA LYS A 174 -2.47 -16.93 -0.34
C LYS A 174 -3.60 -16.26 -1.11
N ASP A 175 -3.93 -15.02 -0.74
CA ASP A 175 -5.00 -14.25 -1.37
C ASP A 175 -4.57 -13.78 -2.77
N VAL A 176 -3.28 -13.49 -2.96
CA VAL A 176 -2.71 -13.07 -4.25
C VAL A 176 -2.44 -14.25 -5.19
N ALA A 177 -2.12 -15.42 -4.64
CA ALA A 177 -1.82 -16.64 -5.39
C ALA A 177 -3.02 -17.18 -6.17
N THR A 178 -4.22 -16.72 -5.85
CA THR A 178 -5.45 -17.12 -6.55
C THR A 178 -6.22 -15.89 -7.03
N GLU A 179 -6.49 -15.84 -8.33
CA GLU A 179 -7.36 -14.83 -8.92
C GLU A 179 -8.62 -15.51 -9.46
N GLN A 180 -9.80 -15.09 -8.97
CA GLN A 180 -11.09 -15.68 -9.37
C GLN A 180 -11.15 -17.22 -9.25
N GLY A 181 -10.48 -17.77 -8.24
CA GLY A 181 -10.41 -19.22 -7.99
C GLY A 181 -9.42 -19.98 -8.88
N LYS A 182 -8.59 -19.29 -9.67
CA LYS A 182 -7.54 -19.89 -10.51
C LYS A 182 -6.14 -19.51 -10.02
N PRO A 183 -5.11 -20.34 -10.21
CA PRO A 183 -3.74 -19.96 -9.90
C PRO A 183 -3.33 -18.71 -10.69
N ASN A 184 -2.78 -17.71 -9.99
CA ASN A 184 -2.21 -16.52 -10.61
C ASN A 184 -0.73 -16.80 -10.98
N PRO A 185 -0.35 -16.80 -12.28
CA PRO A 185 1.03 -17.04 -12.70
C PRO A 185 2.01 -15.92 -12.28
N ASP A 186 1.51 -14.70 -12.07
CA ASP A 186 2.30 -13.54 -11.65
C ASP A 186 2.19 -13.27 -10.13
N ALA A 187 1.66 -14.23 -9.36
CA ALA A 187 1.43 -14.11 -7.92
C ALA A 187 2.62 -13.60 -7.12
N ALA A 188 3.84 -14.01 -7.49
CA ALA A 188 5.07 -13.56 -6.86
C ALA A 188 5.28 -12.05 -7.03
N SER A 189 5.21 -11.55 -8.27
CA SER A 189 5.40 -10.13 -8.56
C SER A 189 4.24 -9.28 -8.04
N ASP A 190 3.01 -9.80 -8.15
CA ASP A 190 1.82 -9.11 -7.64
C ASP A 190 1.88 -8.98 -6.12
N TRP A 191 2.31 -10.04 -5.43
CA TRP A 191 2.45 -10.00 -3.97
C TRP A 191 3.52 -9.01 -3.53
N VAL A 192 4.69 -8.96 -4.17
CA VAL A 192 5.73 -7.96 -3.86
C VAL A 192 5.23 -6.56 -4.16
N THR A 193 4.55 -6.36 -5.29
CA THR A 193 3.99 -5.06 -5.68
C THR A 193 2.97 -4.56 -4.65
N LEU A 194 2.02 -5.41 -4.28
CA LEU A 194 0.96 -5.08 -3.32
C LEU A 194 1.51 -4.92 -1.89
N SER A 195 2.53 -5.70 -1.52
CA SER A 195 3.21 -5.56 -0.23
C SER A 195 4.00 -4.25 -0.15
N CYS A 196 4.74 -3.90 -1.21
CA CYS A 196 5.40 -2.60 -1.34
C CYS A 196 4.39 -1.47 -1.25
N PHE A 197 3.28 -1.56 -1.99
CA PHE A 197 2.22 -0.56 -1.97
C PHE A 197 1.67 -0.37 -0.55
N ALA A 198 1.29 -1.46 0.13
CA ALA A 198 0.73 -1.40 1.48
C ALA A 198 1.67 -0.74 2.51
N LEU A 199 2.98 -0.93 2.38
CA LEU A 199 3.98 -0.31 3.26
C LEU A 199 4.24 1.14 2.87
N ALA A 200 4.37 1.43 1.57
CA ALA A 200 4.62 2.77 1.05
C ALA A 200 3.45 3.73 1.27
N SER A 201 2.21 3.24 1.33
CA SER A 201 1.02 4.04 1.69
C SER A 201 0.65 3.98 3.18
N SER A 202 1.45 3.29 4.00
CA SER A 202 1.20 3.19 5.44
C SER A 202 1.40 4.53 6.15
N LEU A 203 0.76 4.67 7.32
CA LEU A 203 0.94 5.85 8.19
C LEU A 203 2.42 6.07 8.53
N GLU A 204 3.19 5.01 8.73
CA GLU A 204 4.61 5.10 9.05
C GLU A 204 5.45 5.62 7.88
N SER A 205 5.02 5.37 6.65
CA SER A 205 5.72 5.88 5.45
C SER A 205 5.37 7.34 5.15
N ILE A 206 4.11 7.73 5.34
CA ILE A 206 3.62 9.08 4.98
C ILE A 206 3.81 10.13 6.08
N PHE A 207 4.02 9.70 7.33
CA PHE A 207 4.30 10.58 8.45
C PHE A 207 5.75 10.44 8.95
N TYR A 208 6.27 11.45 9.64
CA TYR A 208 7.58 11.45 10.30
C TYR A 208 7.57 12.25 11.60
#